data_AF-A0A6P2RCW5-F1
#
_entry.id   AF-A0A6P2RCW5-F1
#
_cell.length_a   1.000
_cell.length_b   1.000
_cell.length_c   1.000
_cell.angle_alpha   90.00
_cell.angle_beta   90.00
_cell.angle_gamma   90.00
#
_symmetry.space_group_name_H-M   'P 1'
#
loop_
_entity.id
_entity.type
_entity.pdbx_description
1 polymer ?
#
loop_
_entity_poly.entity_id
_entity_poly.type
_entity_poly.pdbx_seq_one_letter_code
_entity_poly.pdbx_strand_id
1 'polypeptide(L)' 'MLGVCRATVYNLVRDGKLTLVKIGKRSSGITAASLAALVSHPNNIG' A
#
# COMPACT_ATOMS: atom_id res chain seq x y z
N MET A 1 -1.16 -9.22 -7.47
CA MET A 1 -2.36 -8.66 -6.81
C MET A 1 -2.23 -8.88 -5.32
N LEU A 2 -2.54 -7.88 -4.48
CA LEU A 2 -2.26 -7.89 -3.02
C LEU A 2 -3.21 -8.77 -2.19
N GLY A 3 -4.23 -9.38 -2.81
CA GLY A 3 -5.21 -10.22 -2.11
C GLY A 3 -6.16 -9.46 -1.16
N VAL A 4 -6.08 -8.14 -1.09
CA VAL A 4 -6.88 -7.30 -0.17
C VAL A 4 -7.80 -6.33 -0.92
N CYS A 5 -8.87 -5.90 -0.25
CA CYS A 5 -9.81 -4.92 -0.76
C CYS A 5 -9.14 -3.56 -1.03
N ARG A 6 -9.68 -2.79 -1.98
CA ARG A 6 -9.20 -1.42 -2.26
C ARG A 6 -9.24 -0.52 -1.04
N ALA A 7 -10.28 -0.64 -0.22
CA ALA A 7 -10.41 0.12 1.03
C ALA A 7 -9.21 -0.13 1.97
N THR A 8 -8.78 -1.38 2.12
CA THR A 8 -7.60 -1.75 2.90
C THR A 8 -6.34 -1.09 2.35
N VAL A 9 -6.15 -1.10 1.03
CA VAL A 9 -4.99 -0.42 0.41
C VAL A 9 -5.01 1.08 0.70
N TYR A 10 -6.16 1.75 0.55
CA TYR A 10 -6.25 3.19 0.87
C TYR A 10 -6.08 3.49 2.35
N ASN A 11 -6.55 2.62 3.26
CA ASN A 11 -6.30 2.75 4.70
C ASN A 11 -4.81 2.62 5.01
N LEU A 12 -4.12 1.64 4.42
CA LEU A 12 -2.68 1.48 4.58
C LEU A 12 -1.89 2.67 4.04
N VAL A 13 -2.36 3.29 2.94
CA VAL A 13 -1.77 4.53 2.43
C VAL A 13 -2.00 5.69 3.41
N ARG A 14 -3.20 5.80 3.97
CA ARG A 14 -3.54 6.80 4.99
C ARG A 14 -2.73 6.63 6.27
N ASP A 15 -2.48 5.40 6.70
CA ASP A 15 -1.63 5.05 7.85
C ASP A 15 -0.13 5.22 7.56
N GLY A 16 0.26 5.67 6.35
CA GLY A 16 1.66 5.84 5.96
C GLY A 16 2.42 4.53 5.73
N LYS A 17 1.74 3.38 5.84
CA LYS A 17 2.31 2.05 5.62
C LYS A 17 2.50 1.74 4.14
N LEU A 18 1.65 2.31 3.28
CA LEU A 18 1.76 2.23 1.82
C LEU A 18 2.05 3.58 1.17
N THR A 19 3.02 3.64 0.26
CA THR A 19 3.27 4.83 -0.55
C THR A 19 2.56 4.72 -1.90
N LEU A 20 1.59 5.60 -2.12
CA LEU A 20 0.87 5.71 -3.38
C LEU A 20 1.58 6.70 -4.30
N VAL A 21 1.90 6.25 -5.51
CA VAL A 21 2.53 7.07 -6.57
C VAL A 21 1.59 7.20 -7.75
N LYS A 22 1.47 8.42 -8.30
CA LYS A 22 0.65 8.66 -9.48
C LYS A 22 1.40 8.19 -10.72
N ILE A 23 0.84 7.22 -11.44
CA ILE A 23 1.41 6.69 -12.68
C ILE A 23 0.78 7.37 -13.91
N GLY A 24 -0.45 7.86 -13.79
CA GLY A 24 -1.13 8.56 -14.89
C GLY A 24 -2.43 9.25 -14.47
N LYS A 25 -3.16 9.79 -15.45
CA LYS A 25 -4.37 10.62 -15.22
C LYS A 25 -5.41 9.95 -14.31
N ARG A 26 -5.65 8.65 -14.49
CA ARG A 26 -6.56 7.83 -13.67
C ARG A 26 -5.87 6.61 -13.04
N SER A 27 -4.54 6.55 -13.08
CA SER A 27 -3.78 5.40 -12.61
C SER A 27 -2.84 5.80 -11.49
N SER A 28 -2.91 5.05 -10.41
CA SER A 28 -2.02 5.16 -9.27
C SER A 28 -1.46 3.78 -8.98
N GLY A 29 -0.16 3.72 -8.70
CA GLY A 29 0.51 2.52 -8.23
C GLY A 29 0.93 2.66 -6.79
N ILE A 30 1.40 1.56 -6.23
CA ILE A 30 2.13 1.55 -4.97
C ILE A 30 3.59 1.25 -5.25
N THR A 31 4.51 1.80 -4.44
CA THR A 31 5.93 1.53 -4.63
C THR A 31 6.30 0.12 -4.15
N ALA A 32 7.20 -0.55 -4.87
CA ALA A 32 7.66 -1.88 -4.50
C ALA A 32 8.37 -1.90 -3.13
N ALA A 33 9.08 -0.82 -2.79
CA ALA A 33 9.76 -0.68 -1.51
C ALA A 33 8.78 -0.65 -0.33
N SER A 34 7.71 0.15 -0.45
CA SER A 34 6.70 0.25 0.60
C SER A 34 5.88 -1.05 0.72
N LEU A 35 5.63 -1.74 -0.40
CA LEU A 35 5.05 -3.07 -0.36
C LEU A 35 5.96 -4.09 0.32
N ALA A 36 7.25 -4.11 -0.01
CA ALA A 36 8.21 -5.02 0.60
C ALA A 36 8.33 -4.79 2.12
N ALA A 37 8.32 -3.52 2.55
CA ALA A 37 8.29 -3.17 3.98
C ALA A 37 7.03 -3.70 4.68
N LEU A 38 5.86 -3.58 4.03
CA LEU A 38 4.59 -4.11 4.56
C LEU A 38 4.60 -5.65 4.68
N VAL A 39 5.11 -6.34 3.66
CA VAL A 39 5.17 -7.83 3.64
C VAL A 39 6.23 -8.35 4.60
N SER A 40 7.34 -7.63 4.77
CA SER A 40 8.39 -7.97 5.72
C SER A 40 7.87 -7.86 7.16
N HIS A 41 6.98 -6.90 7.46
CA HIS A 41 6.48 -6.62 8.81
C HIS A 41 4.94 -6.75 8.93
N PRO A 42 4.36 -7.96 8.85
CA PRO A 42 2.91 -8.16 8.97
C PRO A 42 2.37 -7.85 10.38
N ASN A 43 3.23 -7.70 11.39
CA ASN A 43 2.88 -7.68 12.81
C ASN A 43 2.92 -6.30 13.50
N ASN A 44 2.55 -5.21 12.81
CA ASN A 44 2.35 -3.89 13.43
C ASN A 44 0.91 -3.39 13.27
N ILE A 45 -0.03 -4.30 13.49
CA ILE A 45 -1.43 -4.04 13.81
C ILE A 45 -1.62 -4.47 15.27
N GLY A 46 -0.98 -3.72 16.16
CA GLY A 46 -1.28 -3.71 17.59
C GLY A 46 -2.26 -2.58 17.89
#